data_AF-A0AAW9A3G7-F1
#
_entry.id   AF-A0AAW9A3G7-F1
#
_cell.length_a   1.000
_cell.length_b   1.000
_cell.length_c   1.000
_cell.angle_alpha   90.00
_cell.angle_beta   90.00
_cell.angle_gamma   90.00
#
_symmetry.space_group_name_H-M   'P 1'
#
loop_
_entity.id
_entity.type
_entity.pdbx_description
1 polymer ?
#
loop_
_entity_poly.entity_id
_entity_poly.type
_entity_poly.pdbx_seq_one_letter_code
_entity_poly.pdbx_strand_id
1 'polypeptide(L)'
;MQTFFKYNWMVREEWYRWCEEVSEEELLRTRTGGVGSILQTLFHVIDVEWSWIRLLQGKSDFEGDFGDYKSLDQVRKLDAEFRSEVEEFVNNWDNSMESQLFYDTLQDGRIVTDTWGELMRHIIAHEIHHIGQLSVWAREIGKKPVSANFIGRGLIS
;
A
#
# COMPACT_ATOMS: atom_id res chain seq x y z
N MET A 1 -7.84 11.31 8.02
CA MET A 1 -7.75 10.15 7.12
C MET A 1 -6.95 10.50 5.86
N GLN A 2 -7.46 11.38 4.98
CA GLN A 2 -6.83 11.73 3.69
C GLN A 2 -5.35 12.13 3.78
N THR A 3 -4.96 12.85 4.82
CA THR A 3 -3.57 13.27 5.03
C THR A 3 -2.60 12.10 5.16
N PHE A 4 -3.03 10.98 5.76
CA PHE A 4 -2.20 9.79 5.89
C PHE A 4 -2.04 9.04 4.56
N PHE A 5 -3.08 9.00 3.71
CA PHE A 5 -2.95 8.49 2.34
C PHE A 5 -1.95 9.33 1.54
N LYS A 6 -2.06 10.66 1.58
CA LYS A 6 -1.09 11.55 0.92
C LYS A 6 0.34 11.36 1.43
N TYR A 7 0.51 11.16 2.74
CA TYR A 7 1.80 10.81 3.35
C TYR A 7 2.34 9.49 2.78
N ASN A 8 1.52 8.44 2.82
CA ASN A 8 1.87 7.12 2.35
C ASN A 8 2.31 7.13 0.88
N TRP A 9 1.50 7.74 0.01
CA TRP A 9 1.81 7.93 -1.40
C TRP A 9 3.12 8.66 -1.65
N MET A 10 3.39 9.73 -0.90
CA MET A 10 4.64 10.48 -1.00
C MET A 10 5.85 9.62 -0.60
N VAL A 11 5.72 8.85 0.48
CA VAL A 11 6.79 7.95 0.95
C VAL A 11 7.00 6.78 -0.01
N ARG A 12 5.93 6.21 -0.56
CA ARG A 12 5.99 5.15 -1.59
C ARG A 12 6.75 5.61 -2.83
N GLU A 13 6.46 6.82 -3.32
CA GLU A 13 7.20 7.43 -4.43
C GLU A 13 8.70 7.63 -4.12
N GLU A 14 9.04 8.04 -2.90
CA GLU A 14 10.43 8.11 -2.47
C GLU A 14 11.10 6.74 -2.41
N TRP A 15 10.37 5.69 -2.03
CA TRP A 15 10.87 4.31 -2.07
C TRP A 15 11.06 3.79 -3.49
N TYR A 16 10.18 4.15 -4.44
CA TYR A 16 10.41 3.83 -5.84
C TYR A 16 11.71 4.44 -6.35
N ARG A 17 11.95 5.74 -6.07
CA ARG A 17 13.21 6.40 -6.43
C ARG A 17 14.42 5.75 -5.75
N TRP A 18 14.28 5.37 -4.49
CA TRP A 18 15.34 4.64 -3.78
C TRP A 18 15.67 3.29 -4.45
N CYS A 19 14.64 2.58 -4.94
CA CYS A 19 14.80 1.30 -5.62
C CYS A 19 15.51 1.43 -6.99
N GLU A 20 15.48 2.59 -7.64
CA GLU A 20 16.19 2.83 -8.91
C GLU A 20 17.72 2.69 -8.74
N GLU A 21 18.24 2.85 -7.52
CA GLU A 21 19.67 2.69 -7.21
C GLU A 21 20.05 1.28 -6.72
N VAL A 22 19.11 0.33 -6.76
CA VAL A 22 19.27 -1.04 -6.26
C VAL A 22 19.16 -2.00 -7.45
N SER A 23 20.02 -3.01 -7.51
CA SER A 23 19.95 -4.00 -8.58
C SER A 23 18.65 -4.81 -8.50
N GLU A 24 18.15 -5.24 -9.65
CA GLU A 24 16.95 -6.08 -9.71
C GLU A 24 17.10 -7.38 -8.88
N GLU A 25 18.31 -7.96 -8.84
CA GLU A 25 18.62 -9.10 -7.99
C GLU A 25 18.37 -8.79 -6.50
N GLU A 26 18.84 -7.64 -6.00
CA GLU A 26 18.62 -7.25 -4.59
C GLU A 26 17.17 -6.88 -4.29
N LEU A 27 16.44 -6.34 -5.27
CA LEU A 27 15.02 -6.02 -5.17
C LEU A 27 14.16 -7.29 -5.07
N LEU A 28 14.52 -8.34 -5.81
CA LEU A 28 13.83 -9.64 -5.84
C LEU A 28 14.32 -10.63 -4.78
N ARG A 29 15.49 -10.41 -4.18
CA ARG A 29 16.06 -11.33 -3.20
C ARG A 29 15.12 -11.53 -2.01
N THR A 30 14.82 -12.80 -1.72
CA THR A 30 14.07 -13.20 -0.52
C THR A 30 14.84 -12.83 0.75
N ARG A 31 14.14 -12.24 1.71
CA ARG A 31 14.65 -11.79 3.01
C ARG A 31 13.75 -12.31 4.12
N THR A 32 14.26 -12.29 5.35
CA THR A 32 13.46 -12.59 6.52
C THR A 32 12.57 -11.39 6.88
N GLY A 33 11.29 -11.67 7.15
CA GLY A 33 10.28 -10.67 7.50
C GLY A 33 9.37 -10.30 6.34
N GLY A 34 8.21 -9.72 6.65
CA GLY A 34 7.26 -9.26 5.63
C GLY A 34 6.80 -10.35 4.67
N VAL A 35 6.59 -9.96 3.42
CA VAL A 35 6.01 -10.83 2.37
C VAL A 35 7.03 -11.49 1.45
N GLY A 36 8.33 -11.22 1.62
CA GLY A 36 9.38 -11.95 0.90
C GLY A 36 10.53 -11.08 0.43
N SER A 37 10.29 -10.06 -0.39
CA SER A 37 11.34 -9.20 -0.97
C SER A 37 10.95 -7.72 -0.98
N ILE A 38 11.89 -6.83 -1.32
CA ILE A 38 11.64 -5.38 -1.42
C ILE A 38 10.57 -5.11 -2.48
N LEU A 39 10.73 -5.68 -3.68
CA LEU A 39 9.80 -5.43 -4.78
C LEU A 39 8.43 -6.06 -4.51
N GLN A 40 8.40 -7.27 -3.95
CA GLN A 40 7.15 -7.94 -3.58
C GLN A 40 6.39 -7.16 -2.50
N THR A 41 7.11 -6.49 -1.59
CA THR A 41 6.48 -5.65 -0.57
C THR A 41 5.81 -4.43 -1.18
N LEU A 42 6.46 -3.77 -2.15
CA LEU A 42 5.85 -2.64 -2.86
C LEU A 42 4.63 -3.08 -3.67
N PHE A 43 4.72 -4.22 -4.37
CA PHE A 43 3.57 -4.82 -5.05
C PHE A 43 2.42 -5.13 -4.08
N HIS A 44 2.72 -5.78 -2.96
CA HIS A 44 1.71 -6.17 -1.98
C HIS A 44 0.97 -4.97 -1.37
N VAL A 45 1.68 -3.87 -1.11
CA VAL A 45 1.07 -2.65 -0.56
C VAL A 45 0.09 -2.03 -1.56
N ILE A 46 0.45 -1.94 -2.84
CA ILE A 46 -0.42 -1.33 -3.85
C ILE A 46 -1.64 -2.19 -4.17
N ASP A 47 -1.45 -3.51 -4.16
CA ASP A 47 -2.49 -4.52 -4.34
C ASP A 47 -3.52 -4.41 -3.21
N VAL A 48 -3.09 -4.56 -1.96
CA VAL A 48 -3.99 -4.49 -0.80
C VAL A 48 -4.71 -3.15 -0.68
N GLU A 49 -4.04 -2.02 -0.95
CA GLU A 49 -4.68 -0.70 -0.94
C GLU A 49 -5.83 -0.66 -1.95
N TRP A 50 -5.57 -1.03 -3.20
CA TRP A 50 -6.58 -0.95 -4.26
C TRP A 50 -7.71 -1.96 -4.05
N SER A 51 -7.39 -3.21 -3.69
CA SER A 51 -8.37 -4.26 -3.40
C SER A 51 -9.38 -3.85 -2.34
N TRP A 52 -8.92 -3.28 -1.22
CA TRP A 52 -9.85 -2.81 -0.19
C TRP A 52 -10.75 -1.67 -0.69
N ILE A 53 -10.23 -0.72 -1.48
CA ILE A 53 -11.06 0.33 -2.06
C ILE A 53 -12.11 -0.25 -3.00
N ARG A 54 -11.76 -1.24 -3.83
CA ARG A 54 -12.69 -1.91 -4.74
C ARG A 54 -13.77 -2.67 -3.99
N LEU A 55 -13.41 -3.39 -2.94
CA LEU A 55 -14.35 -4.11 -2.08
C LEU A 55 -15.34 -3.15 -1.42
N LEU A 56 -14.87 -2.01 -0.89
CA LEU A 56 -15.76 -0.97 -0.34
C LEU A 56 -16.73 -0.42 -1.40
N GLN A 57 -16.28 -0.29 -2.65
CA GLN A 57 -17.13 0.16 -3.76
C GLN A 57 -18.04 -0.95 -4.33
N GLY A 58 -17.98 -2.19 -3.81
CA GLY A 58 -18.73 -3.32 -4.33
C GLY A 58 -18.32 -3.74 -5.74
N LYS A 59 -17.07 -3.46 -6.13
CA LYS A 59 -16.50 -3.78 -7.45
C LYS A 59 -15.65 -5.05 -7.36
N SER A 60 -15.42 -5.69 -8.51
CA SER A 60 -14.51 -6.84 -8.59
C SER A 60 -13.07 -6.43 -8.33
N ASP A 61 -12.33 -7.35 -7.71
CA ASP A 61 -10.92 -7.23 -7.42
C ASP A 61 -10.03 -7.65 -8.62
N PHE A 62 -8.73 -7.50 -8.46
CA PHE A 62 -7.66 -7.82 -9.39
C PHE A 62 -7.10 -9.19 -9.00
N GLU A 63 -6.90 -10.06 -9.98
CA GLU A 63 -6.42 -11.44 -9.75
C GLU A 63 -4.95 -11.63 -10.11
N GLY A 64 -4.17 -10.55 -10.28
CA GLY A 64 -2.79 -10.70 -10.73
C GLY A 64 -1.85 -11.15 -9.62
N ASP A 65 -0.92 -12.02 -10.00
CA ASP A 65 0.10 -12.54 -9.10
C ASP A 65 1.39 -11.71 -9.22
N PHE A 66 2.14 -11.59 -8.12
CA PHE A 66 3.45 -10.93 -8.13
C PHE A 66 4.40 -11.53 -9.19
N GLY A 67 4.21 -12.80 -9.56
CA GLY A 67 4.91 -13.50 -10.63
C GLY A 67 4.94 -12.74 -11.96
N ASP A 68 3.94 -11.91 -12.23
CA ASP A 68 3.82 -11.12 -13.45
C ASP A 68 4.48 -9.71 -13.35
N TYR A 69 4.88 -9.28 -12.15
CA TYR A 69 5.35 -7.92 -11.83
C TYR A 69 6.77 -7.92 -11.22
N LYS A 70 7.71 -8.59 -11.89
CA LYS A 70 9.08 -8.82 -11.38
C LYS A 70 10.09 -7.69 -11.65
N SER A 71 9.62 -6.52 -12.08
CA SER A 71 10.47 -5.34 -12.23
C SER A 71 9.86 -4.10 -11.57
N LEU A 72 10.71 -3.16 -11.17
CA LEU A 72 10.28 -1.88 -10.59
C LEU A 72 9.34 -1.10 -11.52
N ASP A 73 9.60 -1.10 -12.82
CA ASP A 73 8.78 -0.41 -13.82
C ASP A 73 7.36 -0.99 -13.90
N GLN A 74 7.23 -2.32 -13.85
CA GLN A 74 5.92 -2.98 -13.84
C GLN A 74 5.12 -2.64 -12.58
N VAL A 75 5.75 -2.68 -11.40
CA VAL A 75 5.09 -2.32 -10.14
C VAL A 75 4.65 -0.86 -10.12
N ARG A 76 5.48 0.06 -10.63
CA ARG A 76 5.13 1.49 -10.72
C ARG A 76 4.01 1.76 -11.71
N LYS A 77 3.99 1.05 -12.85
CA LYS A 77 2.88 1.14 -13.81
C LYS A 77 1.57 0.66 -13.18
N LEU A 78 1.60 -0.45 -12.45
CA LEU A 78 0.45 -0.95 -11.72
C LEU A 78 -0.04 0.04 -10.66
N ASP A 79 0.86 0.62 -9.86
CA ASP A 79 0.49 1.66 -8.88
C ASP A 79 -0.15 2.86 -9.58
N ALA A 80 0.39 3.31 -10.71
CA ALA A 80 -0.17 4.44 -11.46
C ALA A 80 -1.57 4.14 -12.03
N GLU A 81 -1.82 2.91 -12.50
CA GLU A 81 -3.14 2.46 -12.95
C GLU A 81 -4.15 2.48 -11.81
N PHE A 82 -3.79 1.91 -10.66
CA PHE A 82 -4.64 1.82 -9.46
C PHE A 82 -4.86 3.17 -8.77
N ARG A 83 -3.82 4.04 -8.75
CA ARG A 83 -3.82 5.27 -7.97
C ARG A 83 -4.97 6.20 -8.30
N SER A 84 -5.33 6.31 -9.58
CA SER A 84 -6.40 7.23 -10.00
C SER A 84 -7.73 6.93 -9.31
N GLU A 85 -8.11 5.66 -9.22
CA GLU A 85 -9.36 5.22 -8.57
C GLU A 85 -9.29 5.35 -7.05
N VAL A 86 -8.16 4.99 -6.43
CA VAL A 86 -7.94 5.14 -4.98
C VAL A 86 -7.99 6.62 -4.60
N GLU A 87 -7.30 7.47 -5.35
CA GLU A 87 -7.24 8.91 -5.09
C GLU A 87 -8.61 9.57 -5.23
N GLU A 88 -9.39 9.20 -6.25
CA GLU A 88 -10.76 9.65 -6.41
C GLU A 88 -11.63 9.25 -5.20
N PHE A 89 -11.54 8.00 -4.75
CA PHE A 89 -12.30 7.54 -3.59
C PHE A 89 -11.90 8.27 -2.30
N VAL A 90 -10.60 8.38 -2.03
CA VAL A 90 -10.07 9.04 -0.83
C VAL A 90 -10.43 10.53 -0.81
N ASN A 91 -10.33 11.22 -1.95
CA ASN A 91 -10.65 12.65 -2.05
C ASN A 91 -12.15 12.93 -1.88
N ASN A 92 -13.02 12.01 -2.30
CA ASN A 92 -14.47 12.10 -2.13
C ASN A 92 -14.97 11.55 -0.78
N TRP A 93 -14.07 11.15 0.12
CA TRP A 93 -14.45 10.64 1.43
C TRP A 93 -15.22 11.67 2.25
N ASP A 94 -16.41 11.27 2.70
CA ASP A 94 -17.25 12.02 3.62
C ASP A 94 -17.25 11.39 5.00
N ASN A 95 -17.33 12.20 6.06
CA ASN A 95 -17.30 11.68 7.43
C ASN A 95 -18.50 10.77 7.76
N SER A 96 -19.62 10.84 7.05
CA SER A 96 -20.72 9.88 7.22
C SER A 96 -20.36 8.46 6.76
N MET A 97 -19.33 8.32 5.92
CA MET A 97 -18.82 7.02 5.46
C MET A 97 -18.12 6.26 6.59
N GLU A 98 -17.61 6.94 7.61
CA GLU A 98 -16.90 6.32 8.75
C GLU A 98 -17.69 5.20 9.42
N SER A 99 -19.02 5.35 9.53
CA SER A 99 -19.91 4.40 10.19
C SER A 99 -20.66 3.47 9.23
N GLN A 100 -20.39 3.54 7.92
CA GLN A 100 -20.98 2.58 6.98
C GLN A 100 -20.47 1.18 7.28
N LEU A 101 -21.37 0.21 7.25
CA LEU A 101 -21.03 -1.19 7.49
C LEU A 101 -20.56 -1.83 6.19
N PHE A 102 -19.40 -2.46 6.27
CA PHE A 102 -18.94 -3.45 5.30
C PHE A 102 -19.37 -4.82 5.78
N TYR A 103 -19.82 -5.67 4.86
CA TYR A 103 -20.28 -7.02 5.14
C TYR A 103 -19.40 -7.99 4.36
N ASP A 104 -18.62 -8.80 5.06
CA ASP A 104 -17.81 -9.85 4.45
C ASP A 104 -18.44 -11.21 4.72
N THR A 105 -18.58 -12.02 3.67
CA THR A 105 -19.13 -13.37 3.76
C THR A 105 -17.98 -14.35 3.75
N LEU A 106 -17.68 -14.92 4.91
CA LEU A 106 -16.63 -15.92 5.08
C LEU A 106 -16.96 -17.20 4.29
N GLN A 107 -15.93 -18.01 4.01
CA GLN A 107 -16.09 -19.29 3.30
C GLN A 107 -17.08 -20.27 3.96
N ASP A 108 -17.27 -20.16 5.28
CA ASP A 108 -18.23 -20.97 6.03
C ASP A 108 -19.66 -20.38 6.05
N GLY A 109 -19.89 -19.29 5.32
CA GLY A 109 -21.17 -18.61 5.18
C GLY A 109 -21.49 -17.63 6.30
N ARG A 110 -20.62 -17.47 7.31
CA ARG A 110 -20.81 -16.42 8.33
C ARG A 110 -20.58 -15.04 7.73
N ILE A 111 -21.40 -14.08 8.15
CA ILE A 111 -21.21 -12.67 7.81
C ILE A 111 -20.49 -12.00 8.97
N VAL A 112 -19.35 -11.40 8.69
CA VAL A 112 -18.65 -10.49 9.61
C VAL A 112 -18.86 -9.05 9.14
N THR A 113 -18.85 -8.13 10.10
CA THR A 113 -19.13 -6.72 9.83
C THR A 113 -18.04 -5.86 10.40
N ASP A 114 -17.50 -4.99 9.55
CA ASP A 114 -16.55 -3.95 9.92
C ASP A 114 -17.10 -2.59 9.51
N THR A 115 -16.51 -1.52 10.03
CA THR A 115 -16.84 -0.17 9.54
C THR A 115 -15.91 0.23 8.41
N TRP A 116 -16.40 0.98 7.44
CA TRP A 116 -15.54 1.49 6.37
C TRP A 116 -14.41 2.36 6.95
N GLY A 117 -14.67 3.12 8.01
CA GLY A 117 -13.64 3.89 8.70
C GLY A 117 -12.52 3.02 9.28
N GLU A 118 -12.87 1.87 9.87
CA GLU A 118 -11.90 0.89 10.36
C GLU A 118 -11.04 0.32 9.23
N LEU A 119 -11.66 -0.04 8.11
CA LEU A 119 -10.95 -0.51 6.92
C LEU A 119 -10.00 0.55 6.35
N MET A 120 -10.42 1.82 6.25
CA MET A 120 -9.54 2.90 5.80
C MET A 120 -8.32 3.09 6.72
N ARG A 121 -8.48 2.89 8.04
CA ARG A 121 -7.37 2.93 9.00
C ARG A 121 -6.48 1.70 8.91
N HIS A 122 -7.05 0.54 8.60
CA HIS A 122 -6.30 -0.69 8.31
C HIS A 122 -5.37 -0.48 7.10
N ILE A 123 -5.88 0.05 5.99
CA ILE A 123 -5.09 0.34 4.78
C ILE A 123 -3.92 1.27 5.10
N ILE A 124 -4.18 2.36 5.83
CA ILE A 124 -3.13 3.31 6.26
C ILE A 124 -2.04 2.61 7.07
N ALA A 125 -2.44 1.84 8.08
CA ALA A 125 -1.51 1.16 8.99
C ALA A 125 -0.72 0.05 8.28
N HIS A 126 -1.36 -0.67 7.35
CA HIS A 126 -0.78 -1.77 6.57
C HIS A 126 0.43 -1.29 5.76
N GLU A 127 0.28 -0.19 5.02
CA GLU A 127 1.41 0.35 4.27
C GLU A 127 2.53 0.87 5.18
N ILE A 128 2.20 1.64 6.24
CA ILE A 128 3.22 2.15 7.17
C ILE A 128 4.01 0.99 7.79
N HIS A 129 3.33 -0.11 8.13
CA HIS A 129 3.95 -1.32 8.65
C HIS A 129 4.95 -1.91 7.65
N HIS A 130 4.54 -2.13 6.40
CA HIS A 130 5.39 -2.73 5.36
C HIS A 130 6.55 -1.83 4.93
N ILE A 131 6.31 -0.52 4.84
CA ILE A 131 7.37 0.47 4.59
C ILE A 131 8.39 0.49 5.74
N GLY A 132 7.97 0.25 6.97
CA GLY A 132 8.86 0.06 8.11
C GLY A 132 9.83 -1.12 7.89
N GLN A 133 9.38 -2.22 7.29
CA GLN A 133 10.22 -3.38 6.98
C GLN A 133 11.29 -3.05 5.94
N LEU A 134 10.92 -2.29 4.89
CA LEU A 134 11.88 -1.82 3.87
C LEU A 134 13.03 -1.01 4.50
N SER A 135 12.75 -0.25 5.55
CA SER A 135 13.78 0.54 6.25
C SER A 135 14.87 -0.33 6.89
N VAL A 136 14.53 -1.54 7.35
CA VAL A 136 15.48 -2.51 7.90
C VAL A 136 16.33 -3.10 6.77
N TRP A 137 15.70 -3.61 5.72
CA TRP A 137 16.41 -4.20 4.58
C TRP A 137 17.30 -3.21 3.83
N ALA A 138 16.89 -1.94 3.76
CA ALA A 138 17.75 -0.88 3.24
C ALA A 138 19.07 -0.77 4.00
N ARG A 139 19.04 -0.92 5.34
CA ARG A 139 20.25 -0.94 6.18
C ARG A 139 21.08 -2.19 5.98
N GLU A 140 20.46 -3.35 5.83
CA GLU A 140 21.16 -4.62 5.58
C GLU A 140 21.99 -4.58 4.30
N ILE A 141 21.53 -3.89 3.27
CA ILE A 141 22.29 -3.70 2.02
C ILE A 141 23.20 -2.46 2.04
N GLY A 142 23.41 -1.84 3.21
CA GLY A 142 24.32 -0.71 3.38
C GLY A 142 23.82 0.62 2.82
N LYS A 143 22.53 0.75 2.51
CA LYS A 143 21.92 1.99 1.99
C LYS A 143 21.18 2.77 3.08
N LYS A 144 21.04 4.08 2.87
CA LYS A 144 20.22 4.94 3.73
C LYS A 144 18.75 4.74 3.37
N PRO A 145 17.84 4.46 4.31
CA PRO A 145 16.42 4.33 4.03
C PRO A 145 15.78 5.70 3.80
N VAL A 146 14.63 5.69 3.13
CA VAL A 146 13.73 6.82 3.01
C VAL A 146 13.25 7.26 4.41
N SER A 147 13.04 8.56 4.61
CA SER A 147 12.56 9.08 5.89
C SER A 147 11.09 8.75 6.10
N ALA A 148 10.76 8.11 7.23
CA ALA A 148 9.37 7.90 7.65
C ALA A 148 8.78 9.10 8.42
N ASN A 149 9.43 10.26 8.40
CA ASN A 149 8.91 11.43 9.12
C ASN A 149 7.66 11.95 8.43
N PHE A 150 6.56 12.02 9.16
CA PHE A 150 5.36 12.73 8.71
C PHE A 150 5.56 14.26 8.77
N ILE A 151 6.23 14.73 9.82
CA ILE A 151 6.48 16.16 10.06
C ILE A 151 7.45 16.71 9.01
N GLY A 152 7.19 17.94 8.55
CA GLY A 152 8.04 18.63 7.58
C GLY A 152 7.73 18.31 6.11
N ARG A 153 6.70 17.49 5.84
CA ARG A 153 6.25 17.15 4.48
C ARG A 153 5.21 18.11 3.89
N GLY A 154 4.79 19.14 4.62
CA GLY A 154 3.83 20.15 4.13
C GLY A 154 2.40 19.62 3.90
N LEU A 155 2.03 18.52 4.58
CA LEU A 155 0.73 17.86 4.40
C LEU A 155 -0.42 18.50 5.21
N ILE A 156 -0.09 19.32 6.20
CA ILE A 156 -1.01 20.07 7.05
C ILE A 156 -0.47 21.49 7.18
N SER A 157 -1.32 22.48 6.93
CA SER A 157 -1.05 23.91 7.11
C SER A 157 -1.71 24.44 8.38
#